data_AF-A0A542AM32-F1
#
_entry.id   AF-A0A542AM32-F1
#
_cell.length_a   1.000
_cell.length_b   1.000
_cell.length_c   1.000
_cell.angle_alpha   90.00
_cell.angle_beta   90.00
_cell.angle_gamma   90.00
#
_symmetry.space_group_name_H-M   'P 1'
#
loop_
_entity.id
_entity.type
_entity.pdbx_description
1 polymer ?
#
loop_
_entity_poly.entity_id
_entity_poly.type
_entity_poly.pdbx_seq_one_letter_code
_entity_poly.pdbx_strand_id
1 'polypeptide(L)' 'MNDRILGYKSAMAQARRMLSEGIITEAEYVIIDTMMAEKYGLSSCSLFRDNDLLYSSIRGNMSHYEGVKICLKQ' A
#
# COMPACT_ATOMS: atom_id res chain seq x y z
N MET A 1 15.57 13.04 -1.76
CA MET A 1 14.25 12.37 -1.78
C MET A 1 14.36 11.19 -2.73
N ASN A 2 13.82 10.01 -2.42
CA ASN A 2 13.99 8.84 -3.29
C ASN A 2 13.11 8.99 -4.55
N ASP A 3 13.71 9.44 -5.67
CA ASP A 3 13.00 9.71 -6.94
C ASP A 3 12.18 8.51 -7.45
N ARG A 4 12.63 7.30 -7.12
CA ARG A 4 11.93 6.03 -7.39
C ARG A 4 10.59 5.94 -6.67
N ILE A 5 10.54 6.31 -5.39
CA ILE A 5 9.32 6.28 -4.59
C ILE A 5 8.36 7.36 -5.08
N LEU A 6 8.89 8.56 -5.37
CA LEU A 6 8.09 9.66 -5.90
C LEU A 6 7.46 9.29 -7.24
N GLY A 7 8.24 8.73 -8.17
CA GLY A 7 7.75 8.28 -9.47
C GLY A 7 6.65 7.22 -9.36
N TYR A 8 6.85 6.20 -8.51
CA TYR A 8 5.83 5.19 -8.23
C TYR A 8 4.55 5.82 -7.65
N LYS A 9 4.67 6.66 -6.61
CA LYS A 9 3.51 7.28 -5.97
C LYS A 9 2.75 8.21 -6.90
N SER A 10 3.44 8.97 -7.76
CA SER A 10 2.80 9.80 -8.78
C SER A 10 2.02 8.96 -9.79
N ALA A 11 2.60 7.86 -10.29
CA ALA A 11 1.90 6.95 -11.21
C ALA A 11 0.67 6.30 -10.57
N MET A 12 0.79 5.82 -9.32
CA MET A 12 -0.32 5.22 -8.60
C MET A 12 -1.41 6.24 -8.25
N ALA A 13 -1.06 7.49 -7.92
CA ALA A 13 -2.06 8.54 -7.71
C ALA A 13 -2.91 8.79 -8.96
N GLN A 14 -2.31 8.74 -10.15
CA GLN A 14 -3.05 8.85 -11.41
C GLN A 14 -3.92 7.61 -11.65
N ALA A 15 -3.39 6.40 -11.44
CA ALA A 15 -4.16 5.16 -11.58
C ALA A 15 -5.38 5.15 -10.64
N ARG A 16 -5.26 5.66 -9.40
CA ARG A 16 -6.39 5.76 -8.47
C ARG A 16 -7.49 6.67 -8.97
N ARG A 17 -7.12 7.80 -9.59
CA ARG A 17 -8.11 8.70 -10.21
C ARG A 17 -8.83 8.02 -11.36
N MET A 18 -8.07 7.35 -12.23
CA MET A 18 -8.63 6.58 -13.34
C MET A 18 -9.61 5.50 -12.85
N LEU A 19 -9.30 4.81 -11.75
CA LEU A 19 -10.20 3.84 -11.12
C LEU A 19 -11.46 4.53 -10.57
N SER A 20 -11.32 5.65 -9.86
CA SER A 20 -12.46 6.39 -9.30
C SER A 20 -13.39 6.98 -10.36
N GLU A 21 -12.84 7.28 -11.55
CA GLU A 21 -13.58 7.77 -12.71
C GLU A 21 -14.13 6.62 -13.58
N GLY A 22 -13.84 5.35 -13.23
CA GLY A 22 -14.30 4.17 -13.98
C GLY A 22 -13.59 3.97 -15.33
N ILE A 23 -12.46 4.63 -15.56
CA ILE A 23 -11.64 4.51 -16.78
C ILE A 23 -10.93 3.15 -16.82
N ILE A 24 -10.58 2.61 -15.64
CA ILE A 24 -9.99 1.29 -15.47
C ILE A 24 -10.74 0.51 -14.40
N THR A 25 -10.64 -0.81 -14.47
CA THR A 25 -11.17 -1.77 -13.51
C THR A 25 -10.19 -1.99 -12.35
N GLU A 26 -10.66 -2.60 -11.25
CA GLU A 26 -9.79 -3.01 -10.14
C GLU A 26 -8.72 -4.02 -10.59
N ALA A 27 -9.03 -4.92 -11.52
CA ALA A 27 -8.07 -5.87 -12.06
C ALA A 27 -6.94 -5.17 -12.83
N GLU A 28 -7.29 -4.19 -13.67
CA GLU A 28 -6.31 -3.36 -14.38
C GLU A 28 -5.47 -2.52 -13.42
N TYR A 29 -6.08 -2.00 -12.35
CA TYR A 29 -5.37 -1.28 -11.29
C TYR A 29 -4.27 -2.13 -10.64
N VAL A 30 -4.54 -3.40 -10.33
CA VAL A 30 -3.54 -4.34 -9.77
C VAL A 30 -2.41 -4.63 -10.77
N ILE A 31 -2.72 -4.74 -12.06
CA ILE A 31 -1.71 -4.93 -13.11
C ILE A 31 -0.82 -3.68 -13.22
N ILE A 32 -1.41 -2.48 -13.25
CA ILE A 32 -0.68 -1.21 -13.26
C ILE A 32 0.21 -1.09 -12.02
N ASP A 33 -0.32 -1.42 -10.86
CA ASP A 33 0.42 -1.42 -9.60
C ASP A 33 1.68 -2.31 -9.68
N THR A 34 1.53 -3.54 -10.18
CA THR A 34 2.66 -4.48 -10.34
C THR A 34 3.70 -3.94 -11.32
N MET A 35 3.27 -3.47 -12.51
CA MET A 35 4.16 -2.90 -13.51
C MET A 35 4.91 -1.67 -13.00
N MET A 36 4.25 -0.78 -12.24
CA MET A 36 4.90 0.40 -11.70
C MET A 36 5.88 0.06 -10.59
N ALA A 37 5.60 -0.94 -9.73
CA ALA A 37 6.59 -1.40 -8.76
C ALA A 37 7.84 -1.93 -9.45
N GLU A 38 7.70 -2.78 -10.47
CA GLU A 38 8.84 -3.30 -11.22
C GLU A 38 9.64 -2.16 -11.89
N LYS A 39 8.95 -1.24 -12.57
CA LYS A 39 9.56 -0.08 -13.25
C LYS A 39 10.41 0.78 -12.31
N TYR A 40 9.93 1.02 -11.09
CA TYR A 40 10.63 1.83 -10.09
C TYR A 40 11.48 0.97 -9.11
N GLY A 41 11.53 -0.34 -9.32
CA GLY A 41 12.29 -1.32 -8.55
C GLY A 41 11.81 -1.50 -7.10
N LEU A 42 10.53 -1.29 -6.82
CA LEU A 42 9.96 -1.57 -5.52
C LEU A 42 9.80 -3.08 -5.36
N SER A 43 10.26 -3.60 -4.22
CA SER A 43 9.92 -4.97 -3.80
C SER A 43 8.40 -5.14 -3.70
N SER A 44 7.90 -6.34 -4.00
CA SER A 44 6.49 -6.71 -3.76
C SER A 44 6.07 -6.52 -2.31
N CYS A 45 7.01 -6.64 -1.36
CA CYS A 45 6.82 -6.42 0.08
C CYS A 45 7.15 -5.00 0.54
N SER A 46 7.34 -4.04 -0.39
CA SER A 46 7.67 -2.67 -0.03
C SER A 46 6.49 -1.98 0.67
N LEU A 47 6.78 -1.27 1.77
CA LEU A 47 5.82 -0.44 2.49
C LEU A 47 5.20 0.66 1.62
N PHE A 48 5.92 1.05 0.57
CA PHE A 48 5.47 2.11 -0.33
C PHE A 48 4.47 1.62 -1.37
N ARG A 49 4.21 0.31 -1.47
CA ARG A 49 3.19 -0.25 -2.34
C ARG A 49 1.81 0.27 -1.93
N ASP A 50 0.88 0.30 -2.87
CA ASP A 50 -0.51 0.65 -2.62
C ASP A 50 -1.35 -0.48 -2.03
N ASN A 51 -0.70 -1.62 -1.75
CA ASN A 51 -1.31 -2.69 -0.99
C ASN A 51 -1.59 -2.19 0.42
N ASP A 52 -2.85 -1.96 0.72
CA ASP A 52 -3.29 -1.30 1.94
C ASP A 52 -3.31 -2.27 3.14
N LEU A 53 -2.15 -2.84 3.48
CA LEU A 53 -2.00 -3.70 4.66
C LEU A 53 -1.85 -2.90 5.96
N LEU A 54 -1.57 -1.59 5.87
CA LEU A 54 -1.40 -0.71 7.03
C LEU A 54 -2.69 0.00 7.44
N TYR A 55 -3.53 0.39 6.47
CA TYR A 55 -4.82 1.07 6.69
C TYR A 55 -6.04 0.22 6.33
N SER A 56 -5.83 -1.06 6.01
CA SER A 56 -6.89 -2.05 5.93
C SER A 56 -7.80 -1.97 7.17
N SER A 57 -9.11 -1.82 6.93
CA SER A 57 -10.16 -1.90 7.96
C SER A 57 -10.16 -3.26 8.66
N ILE A 58 -9.56 -4.28 8.05
CA ILE A 58 -9.08 -5.48 8.72
C ILE A 58 -7.82 -5.09 9.49
N ARG A 59 -8.01 -4.40 10.62
CA ARG A 59 -6.98 -4.30 11.65
C ARG A 59 -6.59 -5.74 11.94
N GLY A 60 -5.37 -6.15 11.55
CA GLY A 60 -4.88 -7.50 11.80
C GLY A 60 -5.24 -7.84 13.24
N ASN A 61 -5.86 -9.01 13.44
CA ASN A 61 -6.50 -9.42 14.70
C ASN A 61 -5.57 -9.24 15.89
N MET A 62 -5.49 -8.00 16.39
CA MET A 62 -4.66 -7.61 17.50
C MET A 62 -5.52 -7.94 18.70
N SER A 63 -5.64 -9.25 18.94
CA SER A 63 -6.27 -9.77 20.14
C SER A 63 -5.71 -8.97 21.31
N HIS A 64 -6.59 -8.42 22.14
CA HIS A 64 -6.19 -7.71 23.35
C HIS A 64 -5.41 -8.68 24.24
N TYR A 65 -4.10 -8.80 24.04
CA TYR A 65 -3.27 -9.73 24.79
C TYR A 65 -2.73 -8.99 26.01
N GLU A 66 -2.94 -9.60 27.17
CA GLU A 66 -2.55 -9.08 28.49
C GLU A 66 -1.06 -8.70 28.57
N GLY A 67 -0.22 -9.22 27.68
CA GLY A 67 1.20 -8.86 27.56
C GLY A 67 1.50 -7.41 27.18
N VAL A 68 0.61 -6.70 26.46
CA VAL A 68 0.83 -5.26 26.14
C VAL A 68 0.75 -4.40 27.41
N LYS A 69 -0.14 -4.76 28.35
CA LYS A 69 -0.32 -4.02 29.60
C LYS A 69 0.91 -4.09 30.53
N ILE A 70 1.72 -5.14 30.40
CA ILE A 70 2.93 -5.34 31.21
C ILE A 70 4.04 -4.37 30.76
N CYS A 71 4.16 -4.09 29.46
CA CYS A 71 5.15 -3.13 28.94
C CYS A 71 4.79 -1.66 29.20
N LEU A 72 3.53 -1.34 29.48
CA LEU A 72 3.09 0.04 29.81
C LEU A 72 3.25 0.40 31.29
N LYS A 73 3.73 -0.53 32.13
CA LYS A 73 3.92 -0.35 33.58
C LYS A 73 5.39 -0.25 34.01
N GLN A 74 6.32 0.00 33.09
CA GLN A 74 7.72 0.29 33.42
C GLN A 74 7.98 1.79 33.46
#